data_AF-A0A2G9M8A7-F1
#
_entry.id   AF-A0A2G9M8A7-F1
#
_cell.length_a   1.000
_cell.length_b   1.000
_cell.length_c   1.000
_cell.angle_alpha   90.00
_cell.angle_beta   90.00
_cell.angle_gamma   90.00
#
_symmetry.space_group_name_H-M   'P 1'
#
loop_
_entity.id
_entity.type
_entity.pdbx_description
1 polymer ?
#
loop_
_entity_poly.entity_id
_entity_poly.type
_entity_poly.pdbx_seq_one_letter_code
_entity_poly.pdbx_strand_id
1 'polypeptide(L)'
;MIRVDKITMSKEKLKKIFSTQRTLAIIILITAGLLFYTQQKGALLLSISGIILLFAPTKTSQKQFDNLKNALKHWKTILLTAIYDAGYWALLFATLTVTNSISKQKLQAIQSSDYFSKAAFLDPGQSVQLAAAYQNVFILLILTVVIVGVLSLLIYSISRALIWTTIAGKSTNKKAILGFLGTNTVWWLVLLPFFALLFIGGAKQPAALKSALIALFFVIAYFAPIINVFYLTTNKMGKSVAHGIGWGIAHCYKLFVPYAYVCMVYVVVTYLFRIAQTSTQTIYYAWIIILAILFFSWLRVFLYPTLKELSKE
;
A
#
# COMPACT_ATOMS: atom_id res chain seq x y z
N MET A 1 -10.45 -64.66 9.16
CA MET A 1 -11.04 -63.37 8.72
C MET A 1 -10.16 -62.23 9.26
N ILE A 2 -9.08 -61.88 8.55
CA ILE A 2 -8.06 -60.93 9.02
C ILE A 2 -8.32 -59.56 8.36
N ARG A 3 -8.47 -58.54 9.21
CA ARG A 3 -8.85 -57.15 8.90
C ARG A 3 -8.05 -56.53 7.75
N VAL A 4 -8.78 -56.00 6.77
CA VAL A 4 -8.33 -55.17 5.65
C VAL A 4 -8.22 -53.68 6.07
N ASP A 5 -7.93 -53.38 7.35
CA ASP A 5 -7.98 -52.00 7.87
C ASP A 5 -6.64 -51.25 7.81
N LYS A 6 -5.52 -51.92 7.48
CA LYS A 6 -4.18 -51.29 7.51
C LYS A 6 -3.80 -50.50 6.25
N ILE A 7 -4.42 -50.76 5.10
CA ILE A 7 -4.03 -50.13 3.82
C ILE A 7 -4.74 -48.78 3.61
N THR A 8 -5.95 -48.62 4.15
CA THR A 8 -6.77 -47.40 4.02
C THR A 8 -6.17 -46.23 4.80
N MET A 9 -5.54 -46.49 5.96
CA MET A 9 -4.92 -45.45 6.80
C MET A 9 -3.64 -44.85 6.18
N SER A 10 -2.98 -45.57 5.26
CA SER A 10 -1.81 -45.11 4.51
C SER A 10 -2.19 -44.08 3.44
N LYS A 11 -3.27 -44.33 2.69
CA LYS A 11 -3.75 -43.42 1.64
C LYS A 11 -4.28 -42.10 2.18
N GLU A 12 -5.02 -42.10 3.29
CA GLU A 12 -5.48 -40.85 3.91
C GLU A 12 -4.33 -40.01 4.47
N LYS A 13 -3.34 -40.64 5.13
CA LYS A 13 -2.13 -39.93 5.58
C LYS A 13 -1.33 -39.37 4.40
N LEU A 14 -1.17 -40.13 3.32
CA LEU A 14 -0.52 -39.66 2.08
C LEU A 14 -1.29 -38.51 1.41
N LYS A 15 -2.62 -38.58 1.34
CA LYS A 15 -3.47 -37.52 0.77
C LYS A 15 -3.44 -36.23 1.63
N LYS A 16 -3.24 -36.38 2.93
CA LYS A 16 -3.03 -35.26 3.88
C LYS A 16 -1.61 -34.69 3.81
N ILE A 17 -0.62 -35.51 3.44
CA ILE A 17 0.78 -35.10 3.22
C ILE A 17 0.93 -34.36 1.88
N PHE A 18 0.29 -34.83 0.81
CA PHE A 18 0.31 -34.25 -0.54
C PHE A 18 -0.95 -33.43 -0.84
N SER A 19 -1.35 -32.54 0.08
CA SER A 19 -2.40 -31.56 -0.26
C SER A 19 -1.88 -30.62 -1.36
N THR A 20 -2.77 -30.12 -2.23
CA THR A 20 -2.41 -29.25 -3.36
C THR A 20 -1.51 -28.08 -2.95
N GLN A 21 -1.69 -27.56 -1.72
CA GLN A 21 -0.90 -26.45 -1.17
C GLN A 21 0.53 -26.86 -0.80
N ARG A 22 0.73 -28.07 -0.27
CA ARG A 22 2.07 -28.56 0.08
C ARG A 22 2.87 -28.88 -1.19
N THR A 23 2.20 -29.45 -2.20
CA THR A 23 2.80 -29.62 -3.53
C THR A 23 3.19 -28.27 -4.13
N LEU A 24 2.30 -27.27 -4.04
CA LEU A 24 2.59 -25.91 -4.49
C LEU A 24 3.77 -25.29 -3.71
N ALA A 25 3.81 -25.46 -2.38
CA ALA A 25 4.91 -25.00 -1.54
C ALA A 25 6.26 -25.60 -1.96
N ILE A 26 6.30 -26.91 -2.24
CA ILE A 26 7.50 -27.59 -2.73
C ILE A 26 7.93 -27.03 -4.09
N ILE A 27 7.00 -26.85 -5.03
CA ILE A 27 7.27 -26.26 -6.35
C ILE A 27 7.85 -24.84 -6.20
N ILE A 28 7.29 -24.03 -5.29
CA ILE A 28 7.79 -22.67 -5.01
C ILE A 28 9.21 -22.73 -4.47
N LEU A 29 9.52 -23.64 -3.54
CA LEU A 29 10.86 -23.75 -2.96
C LEU A 29 11.88 -24.20 -4.00
N ILE A 30 11.52 -25.15 -4.87
CA ILE A 30 12.37 -25.55 -6.01
C ILE A 30 12.59 -24.36 -6.94
N THR A 31 11.53 -23.63 -7.28
CA THR A 31 11.62 -22.43 -8.13
C THR A 31 12.50 -21.38 -7.48
N ALA A 32 12.37 -21.14 -6.17
CA ALA A 32 13.19 -20.21 -5.42
C ALA A 32 14.67 -20.62 -5.45
N GLY A 33 14.98 -21.91 -5.29
CA GLY A 33 16.33 -22.45 -5.43
C GLY A 33 16.93 -22.23 -6.82
N LEU A 34 16.14 -22.45 -7.89
CA LEU A 34 16.55 -22.15 -9.26
C LEU A 34 16.79 -20.65 -9.48
N LEU A 35 15.92 -19.79 -8.96
CA LEU A 35 16.10 -18.34 -9.02
C LEU A 35 17.33 -17.88 -8.25
N PHE A 36 17.62 -18.48 -7.10
CA PHE A 36 18.81 -18.19 -6.31
C PHE A 36 20.08 -18.60 -7.06
N TYR A 37 20.10 -19.80 -7.63
CA TYR A 37 21.19 -20.32 -8.45
C TYR A 37 21.47 -19.43 -9.68
N THR A 38 20.41 -18.93 -10.32
CA THR A 38 20.51 -18.04 -11.49
C THR A 38 20.68 -16.56 -11.14
N GLN A 39 20.91 -16.23 -9.86
CA GLN A 39 21.05 -14.86 -9.33
C GLN A 39 19.89 -13.91 -9.69
N GLN A 40 18.69 -14.48 -9.84
CA GLN A 40 17.51 -13.72 -10.20
C GLN A 40 16.79 -13.15 -8.97
N LYS A 41 16.20 -11.96 -9.13
CA LYS A 41 15.44 -11.28 -8.07
C LYS A 41 14.18 -12.08 -7.70
N GLY A 42 13.75 -11.98 -6.46
CA GLY A 42 12.52 -12.62 -5.95
C GLY A 42 12.71 -14.00 -5.33
N ALA A 43 13.90 -14.60 -5.41
CA ALA A 43 14.21 -15.89 -4.77
C ALA A 43 13.88 -15.87 -3.27
N LEU A 44 14.33 -14.85 -2.53
CA LEU A 44 14.08 -14.74 -1.08
C LEU A 44 12.59 -14.63 -0.73
N LEU A 45 11.81 -13.86 -1.51
CA LEU A 45 10.36 -13.75 -1.30
C LEU A 45 9.66 -15.10 -1.54
N LEU A 46 10.06 -15.83 -2.59
CA LEU A 46 9.53 -17.17 -2.85
C LEU A 46 9.95 -18.17 -1.78
N SER A 47 11.21 -18.15 -1.31
CA SER A 47 11.68 -19.03 -0.24
C SER A 47 10.86 -18.85 1.03
N ILE A 48 10.68 -17.60 1.48
CA ILE A 48 9.87 -17.29 2.66
C ILE A 48 8.42 -17.73 2.45
N SER A 49 7.84 -17.44 1.29
CA SER A 49 6.47 -17.86 0.96
C SER A 49 6.31 -19.37 0.95
N GLY A 50 7.26 -20.10 0.37
CA GLY A 50 7.29 -21.55 0.33
C GLY A 50 7.40 -22.17 1.71
N ILE A 51 8.26 -21.64 2.58
CA ILE A 51 8.38 -22.07 3.99
C ILE A 51 7.04 -21.84 4.71
N ILE A 52 6.47 -20.63 4.61
CA ILE A 52 5.19 -20.31 5.26
C ILE A 52 4.10 -21.28 4.80
N LEU A 53 3.98 -21.53 3.49
CA LEU A 53 2.95 -22.43 2.94
C LEU A 53 3.17 -23.90 3.29
N LEU A 54 4.43 -24.33 3.45
CA LEU A 54 4.79 -25.69 3.83
C LEU A 54 4.34 -26.01 5.27
N PHE A 55 4.54 -25.05 6.19
CA PHE A 55 4.20 -25.19 7.61
C PHE A 55 2.79 -24.69 7.97
N ALA A 56 2.07 -24.05 7.05
CA ALA A 56 0.72 -23.58 7.29
C ALA A 56 -0.28 -24.74 7.54
N PRO A 57 -1.25 -24.56 8.45
CA PRO A 57 -2.34 -25.52 8.62
C PRO A 57 -3.11 -25.72 7.31
N THR A 58 -3.35 -26.98 6.92
CA THR A 58 -3.97 -27.34 5.62
C THR A 58 -5.31 -26.64 5.41
N LYS A 59 -6.16 -26.55 6.44
CA LYS A 59 -7.47 -25.87 6.36
C LYS A 59 -7.31 -24.38 6.02
N THR A 60 -6.40 -23.69 6.71
CA THR A 60 -6.13 -22.27 6.47
C THR A 60 -5.56 -22.05 5.08
N SER A 61 -4.58 -22.86 4.66
CA SER A 61 -3.96 -22.74 3.35
C SER A 61 -4.94 -23.04 2.20
N GLN A 62 -5.80 -24.04 2.35
CA GLN A 62 -6.87 -24.34 1.39
C GLN A 62 -7.86 -23.19 1.26
N LYS A 63 -8.34 -22.65 2.39
CA LYS A 63 -9.26 -21.51 2.39
C LYS A 63 -8.66 -20.30 1.66
N GLN A 64 -7.39 -19.98 1.92
CA GLN A 64 -6.74 -18.86 1.26
C GLN A 64 -6.48 -19.12 -0.24
N PHE A 65 -6.20 -20.37 -0.62
CA PHE A 65 -6.12 -20.74 -2.03
C PHE A 65 -7.46 -20.62 -2.77
N ASP A 66 -8.57 -20.96 -2.10
CA ASP A 66 -9.90 -20.79 -2.68
C ASP A 66 -10.28 -19.31 -2.77
N ASN A 67 -9.90 -18.49 -1.77
CA ASN A 67 -9.99 -17.02 -1.86
C ASN A 67 -9.20 -16.46 -3.04
N LEU A 68 -7.99 -16.98 -3.30
CA LEU A 68 -7.15 -16.59 -4.42
C LEU A 68 -7.86 -16.81 -5.76
N LYS A 69 -8.42 -18.01 -5.97
CA LYS A 69 -9.17 -18.35 -7.18
C LYS A 69 -10.43 -17.51 -7.32
N ASN A 70 -11.15 -17.30 -6.23
CA ASN A 70 -12.39 -16.53 -6.24
C ASN A 70 -12.13 -15.04 -6.51
N ALA A 71 -11.01 -14.48 -6.02
CA ALA A 71 -10.63 -13.11 -6.33
C ALA A 71 -10.52 -12.86 -7.85
N LEU A 72 -9.96 -13.81 -8.60
CA LEU A 72 -9.86 -13.72 -10.07
C LEU A 72 -11.23 -13.71 -10.76
N LYS A 73 -12.26 -14.35 -10.17
CA LYS A 73 -13.63 -14.32 -10.71
C LYS A 73 -14.30 -12.96 -10.57
N HIS A 74 -13.83 -12.12 -9.64
CA HIS A 74 -14.34 -10.76 -9.41
C HIS A 74 -13.63 -9.70 -10.28
N TRP A 75 -13.30 -10.05 -11.53
CA TRP A 75 -12.55 -9.17 -12.45
C TRP A 75 -13.20 -7.81 -12.66
N LYS A 76 -14.55 -7.73 -12.69
CA LYS A 76 -15.29 -6.45 -12.82
C LYS A 76 -15.01 -5.53 -11.64
N THR A 77 -15.01 -6.07 -10.42
CA THR A 77 -14.68 -5.34 -9.19
C THR A 77 -13.21 -4.90 -9.20
N ILE A 78 -12.30 -5.76 -9.67
CA ILE A 78 -10.87 -5.43 -9.81
C ILE A 78 -10.67 -4.28 -10.80
N LEU A 79 -11.32 -4.34 -11.97
CA LEU A 79 -11.21 -3.30 -12.98
C LEU A 79 -11.80 -1.96 -12.49
N LEU A 80 -12.97 -2.00 -11.86
CA LEU A 80 -13.59 -0.78 -11.33
C LEU A 80 -12.75 -0.14 -10.21
N THR A 81 -12.19 -0.95 -9.31
CA THR A 81 -11.26 -0.44 -8.28
C THR A 81 -9.97 0.11 -8.90
N ALA A 82 -9.43 -0.52 -9.95
CA ALA A 82 -8.29 -0.01 -10.71
C ALA A 82 -8.58 1.37 -11.35
N ILE A 83 -9.78 1.58 -11.91
CA ILE A 83 -10.20 2.88 -12.42
C ILE A 83 -10.21 3.94 -11.30
N TYR A 84 -10.71 3.60 -10.11
CA TYR A 84 -10.69 4.51 -8.97
C TYR A 84 -9.28 4.83 -8.47
N ASP A 85 -8.34 3.88 -8.46
CA ASP A 85 -6.94 4.20 -8.14
C ASP A 85 -6.27 5.01 -9.23
N ALA A 86 -6.54 4.73 -10.52
CA ALA A 86 -6.02 5.55 -11.62
C ALA A 86 -6.50 6.99 -11.51
N GLY A 87 -7.80 7.21 -11.22
CA GLY A 87 -8.37 8.53 -10.96
C GLY A 87 -7.75 9.20 -9.74
N TYR A 88 -7.53 8.47 -8.65
CA TYR A 88 -6.83 8.96 -7.47
C TYR A 88 -5.42 9.47 -7.80
N TRP A 89 -4.62 8.64 -8.45
CA TRP A 89 -3.24 8.98 -8.80
C TRP A 89 -3.20 10.15 -9.78
N ALA A 90 -4.07 10.16 -10.80
CA ALA A 90 -4.17 11.27 -11.74
C ALA A 90 -4.50 12.60 -11.05
N LEU A 91 -5.50 12.63 -10.16
CA LEU A 91 -5.88 13.83 -9.41
C LEU A 91 -4.79 14.27 -8.43
N LEU A 92 -4.13 13.32 -7.76
CA LEU A 92 -3.02 13.62 -6.85
C LEU A 92 -1.85 14.23 -7.62
N PHE A 93 -1.43 13.62 -8.72
CA PHE A 93 -0.33 14.14 -9.55
C PHE A 93 -0.68 15.49 -10.19
N ALA A 94 -1.92 15.68 -10.64
CA ALA A 94 -2.38 16.97 -11.14
C ALA A 94 -2.29 18.05 -10.06
N THR A 95 -2.77 17.76 -8.85
CA THR A 95 -2.68 18.67 -7.70
C THR A 95 -1.23 19.03 -7.40
N LEU A 96 -0.35 18.03 -7.26
CA LEU A 96 1.08 18.25 -7.00
C LEU A 96 1.76 19.05 -8.11
N THR A 97 1.42 18.80 -9.38
CA THR A 97 2.02 19.49 -10.53
C THR A 97 1.59 20.95 -10.60
N VAL A 98 0.30 21.23 -10.43
CA VAL A 98 -0.24 22.59 -10.40
C VAL A 98 0.35 23.36 -9.23
N THR A 99 0.36 22.76 -8.04
CA THR A 99 0.95 23.40 -6.86
C THR A 99 2.44 23.68 -7.05
N ASN A 100 3.22 22.70 -7.51
CA ASN A 100 4.65 22.90 -7.77
C ASN A 100 4.90 24.03 -8.79
N SER A 101 4.07 24.13 -9.84
CA SER A 101 4.18 25.18 -10.84
C SER A 101 3.90 26.56 -10.24
N ILE A 102 2.84 26.70 -9.45
CA ILE A 102 2.48 27.96 -8.77
C ILE A 102 3.58 28.34 -7.76
N SER A 103 4.05 27.39 -6.94
CA SER A 103 5.11 27.62 -5.96
C SER A 103 6.41 28.04 -6.63
N LYS A 104 6.80 27.40 -7.74
CA LYS A 104 7.99 27.79 -8.52
C LYS A 104 7.88 29.21 -9.07
N GLN A 105 6.75 29.57 -9.68
CA GLN A 105 6.53 30.91 -10.21
C GLN A 105 6.63 31.98 -9.11
N LYS A 106 6.03 31.72 -7.95
CA LYS A 106 6.09 32.64 -6.80
C LYS A 106 7.48 32.71 -6.19
N LEU A 107 8.18 31.59 -6.04
CA LEU A 107 9.56 31.58 -5.55
C LEU A 107 10.52 32.28 -6.51
N GLN A 108 10.37 32.09 -7.81
CA GLN A 108 11.18 32.77 -8.83
C GLN A 108 10.95 34.28 -8.80
N ALA A 109 9.70 34.74 -8.73
CA ALA A 109 9.39 36.16 -8.61
C ALA A 109 10.02 36.83 -7.38
N ILE A 110 10.17 36.06 -6.29
CA ILE A 110 10.81 36.52 -5.05
C ILE A 110 12.34 36.49 -5.18
N GLN A 111 12.92 35.44 -5.78
CA GLN A 111 14.37 35.33 -6.00
C GLN A 111 14.91 36.33 -7.03
N SER A 112 14.07 36.75 -7.99
CA SER A 112 14.42 37.79 -8.98
C SER A 112 14.30 39.21 -8.44
N SER A 113 13.92 39.38 -7.17
CA SER A 113 13.84 40.69 -6.53
C SER A 113 15.14 40.99 -5.79
N ASP A 114 15.65 42.22 -5.89
CA ASP A 114 16.94 42.66 -5.30
C ASP A 114 16.99 42.53 -3.76
N TYR A 115 15.85 42.25 -3.13
CA TYR A 115 15.65 41.99 -1.71
C TYR A 115 16.34 40.71 -1.19
N PHE A 116 16.95 39.86 -2.02
CA PHE A 116 17.62 38.63 -1.58
C PHE A 116 19.14 38.64 -1.81
N SER A 117 19.75 39.83 -1.79
CA SER A 117 21.21 39.97 -1.84
C SER A 117 21.83 40.04 -0.44
N LYS A 118 23.07 39.55 -0.28
CA LYS A 118 23.84 39.66 0.97
C LYS A 118 24.06 41.12 1.41
N ALA A 119 24.02 42.06 0.46
CA ALA A 119 24.13 43.49 0.69
C ALA A 119 22.86 44.08 1.34
N ALA A 120 21.66 43.65 0.92
CA ALA A 120 20.39 44.10 1.50
C ALA A 120 20.16 43.60 2.94
N PHE A 121 20.82 42.51 3.36
CA PHE A 121 20.75 41.97 4.72
C PHE A 121 21.54 42.80 5.75
N LEU A 122 22.52 43.58 5.29
CA LEU A 122 23.40 44.39 6.15
C LEU A 122 22.96 45.86 6.27
N ASP A 123 21.98 46.29 5.47
CA ASP A 123 21.38 47.63 5.55
C ASP A 123 20.16 47.62 6.50
N PRO A 124 20.20 48.35 7.63
CA PRO A 124 19.10 48.44 8.58
C PRO A 124 17.77 48.91 7.96
N GLY A 125 17.80 49.79 6.94
CA GLY A 125 16.61 50.30 6.27
C GLY A 125 15.92 49.26 5.36
N GLN A 126 16.70 48.33 4.81
CA GLN A 126 16.19 47.24 3.97
C GLN A 126 15.91 45.95 4.76
N SER A 127 16.52 45.78 5.94
CA SER A 127 16.34 44.61 6.81
C SER A 127 14.88 44.35 7.20
N VAL A 128 14.07 45.40 7.43
CA VAL A 128 12.64 45.29 7.76
C VAL A 128 11.82 44.83 6.55
N GLN A 129 12.12 45.34 5.36
CA GLN A 129 11.45 44.93 4.12
C GLN A 129 11.83 43.48 3.75
N LEU A 130 13.10 43.10 3.97
CA LEU A 130 13.57 41.72 3.87
C LEU A 130 12.78 40.80 4.79
N ALA A 131 12.70 41.14 6.08
CA ALA A 131 12.04 40.31 7.09
C ALA A 131 10.56 40.06 6.72
N ALA A 132 9.86 41.09 6.25
CA ALA A 132 8.49 40.96 5.75
C ALA A 132 8.40 40.07 4.49
N ALA A 133 9.35 40.19 3.55
CA ALA A 133 9.41 39.34 2.37
C ALA A 133 9.66 37.86 2.73
N TYR A 134 10.61 37.57 3.64
CA TYR A 134 10.85 36.22 4.15
C TYR A 134 9.64 35.64 4.89
N GLN A 135 8.97 36.45 5.71
CA GLN A 135 7.73 36.05 6.40
C GLN A 135 6.63 35.68 5.40
N ASN A 136 6.44 36.47 4.34
CA ASN A 136 5.47 36.18 3.29
C ASN A 136 5.78 34.89 2.54
N VAL A 137 7.05 34.62 2.22
CA VAL A 137 7.49 33.36 1.61
C VAL A 137 7.17 32.19 2.54
N PHE A 138 7.49 32.32 3.82
CA PHE A 138 7.28 31.26 4.80
C PHE A 138 5.78 30.95 4.99
N ILE A 139 4.94 31.98 5.10
CA ILE A 139 3.48 31.85 5.15
C ILE A 139 2.96 31.16 3.88
N LEU A 140 3.42 31.58 2.70
CA LEU A 140 3.02 30.97 1.43
C LEU A 140 3.38 29.47 1.38
N LEU A 141 4.58 29.10 1.81
CA LEU A 141 5.02 27.69 1.86
C LEU A 141 4.15 26.87 2.82
N ILE A 142 3.87 27.40 4.02
CA ILE A 142 2.98 26.73 4.98
C ILE A 142 1.58 26.55 4.40
N LEU A 143 0.97 27.62 3.86
CA LEU A 143 -0.36 27.56 3.25
C LEU A 143 -0.40 26.55 2.11
N THR A 144 0.64 26.51 1.28
CA THR A 144 0.77 25.54 0.19
C THR A 144 0.77 24.11 0.72
N VAL A 145 1.59 23.83 1.74
CA VAL A 145 1.67 22.50 2.37
C VAL A 145 0.32 22.10 2.98
N VAL A 146 -0.35 23.02 3.67
CA VAL A 146 -1.67 22.79 4.28
C VAL A 146 -2.72 22.49 3.22
N ILE A 147 -2.82 23.31 2.16
CA ILE A 147 -3.79 23.12 1.08
C ILE A 147 -3.56 21.79 0.36
N VAL A 148 -2.31 21.48 0.00
CA VAL A 148 -1.96 20.19 -0.63
C VAL A 148 -2.29 19.04 0.30
N GLY A 149 -1.99 19.15 1.59
CA GLY A 149 -2.32 18.14 2.59
C GLY A 149 -3.82 17.87 2.67
N VAL A 150 -4.64 18.92 2.76
CA VAL A 150 -6.10 18.82 2.80
C VAL A 150 -6.67 18.23 1.51
N LEU A 151 -6.23 18.71 0.34
CA LEU A 151 -6.68 18.18 -0.95
C LEU A 151 -6.27 16.71 -1.11
N SER A 152 -5.04 16.35 -0.74
CA SER A 152 -4.56 14.97 -0.81
C SER A 152 -5.38 14.05 0.10
N LEU A 153 -5.71 14.50 1.30
CA LEU A 153 -6.56 13.76 2.25
C LEU A 153 -7.99 13.58 1.71
N LEU A 154 -8.57 14.62 1.10
CA LEU A 154 -9.90 14.55 0.49
C LEU A 154 -9.92 13.57 -0.69
N ILE A 155 -8.99 13.73 -1.63
CA ILE A 155 -8.86 12.86 -2.81
C ILE A 155 -8.61 11.41 -2.37
N TYR A 156 -7.72 11.18 -1.40
CA TYR A 156 -7.48 9.86 -0.81
C TYR A 156 -8.75 9.29 -0.18
N SER A 157 -9.49 10.07 0.60
CA SER A 157 -10.68 9.59 1.31
C SER A 157 -11.84 9.24 0.39
N ILE A 158 -12.06 10.04 -0.66
CA ILE A 158 -13.05 9.73 -1.70
C ILE A 158 -12.66 8.44 -2.42
N SER A 159 -11.40 8.30 -2.83
CA SER A 159 -10.89 7.10 -3.49
C SER A 159 -11.06 5.85 -2.61
N ARG A 160 -10.63 5.91 -1.33
CA ARG A 160 -10.77 4.78 -0.40
C ARG A 160 -12.24 4.43 -0.16
N ALA A 161 -13.13 5.42 -0.05
CA ALA A 161 -14.56 5.18 0.05
C ALA A 161 -15.07 4.40 -1.15
N LEU A 162 -14.84 4.91 -2.38
CA LEU A 162 -15.27 4.27 -3.62
C LEU A 162 -14.74 2.85 -3.78
N ILE A 163 -13.45 2.64 -3.48
CA ILE A 163 -12.80 1.34 -3.58
C ILE A 163 -13.41 0.34 -2.61
N TRP A 164 -13.43 0.67 -1.32
CA TRP A 164 -13.78 -0.31 -0.28
C TRP A 164 -15.28 -0.61 -0.26
N THR A 165 -16.15 0.36 -0.56
CA THR A 165 -17.59 0.09 -0.73
C THR A 165 -17.85 -0.81 -1.94
N THR A 166 -17.14 -0.58 -3.06
CA THR A 166 -17.24 -1.42 -4.27
C THR A 166 -16.82 -2.86 -4.00
N ILE A 167 -15.69 -3.06 -3.31
CA ILE A 167 -15.24 -4.41 -2.91
C ILE A 167 -16.26 -5.06 -1.96
N ALA A 168 -16.86 -4.27 -1.06
CA ALA A 168 -17.87 -4.75 -0.13
C ALA A 168 -19.27 -4.95 -0.75
N GLY A 169 -19.49 -4.59 -2.01
CA GLY A 169 -20.81 -4.62 -2.66
C GLY A 169 -21.81 -3.62 -2.05
N LYS A 170 -21.34 -2.52 -1.46
CA LYS A 170 -22.16 -1.46 -0.86
C LYS A 170 -22.19 -0.23 -1.78
N SER A 171 -23.29 0.53 -1.74
CA SER A 171 -23.36 1.81 -2.44
C SER A 171 -22.51 2.88 -1.75
N THR A 172 -21.82 3.69 -2.55
CA THR A 172 -21.10 4.87 -2.05
C THR A 172 -22.07 6.03 -1.91
N ASN A 173 -22.23 6.56 -0.70
CA ASN A 173 -23.03 7.75 -0.43
C ASN A 173 -22.21 8.79 0.35
N LYS A 174 -22.77 10.00 0.53
CA LYS A 174 -22.12 11.10 1.25
C LYS A 174 -21.68 10.69 2.67
N LYS A 175 -22.51 9.91 3.37
CA LYS A 175 -22.20 9.42 4.73
C LYS A 175 -20.97 8.51 4.74
N ALA A 176 -20.83 7.63 3.75
CA ALA A 176 -19.65 6.78 3.59
C ALA A 176 -18.40 7.63 3.34
N ILE A 177 -18.45 8.61 2.42
CA ILE A 177 -17.31 9.50 2.12
C ILE A 177 -16.86 10.25 3.37
N LEU A 178 -17.78 10.88 4.11
CA LEU A 178 -17.44 11.57 5.37
C LEU A 178 -16.89 10.61 6.44
N GLY A 179 -17.41 9.38 6.46
CA GLY A 179 -16.91 8.25 7.23
C GLY A 179 -15.44 7.92 7.01
N PHE A 180 -15.08 7.73 5.75
CA PHE A 180 -13.70 7.49 5.32
C PHE A 180 -12.82 8.71 5.54
N LEU A 181 -13.34 9.93 5.32
CA LEU A 181 -12.62 11.16 5.61
C LEU A 181 -12.21 11.21 7.08
N GLY A 182 -13.17 11.05 8.01
CA GLY A 182 -12.86 11.04 9.43
C GLY A 182 -11.88 9.94 9.83
N THR A 183 -12.06 8.72 9.31
CA THR A 183 -11.16 7.59 9.58
C THR A 183 -9.73 7.87 9.09
N ASN A 184 -9.60 8.41 7.87
CA ASN A 184 -8.30 8.73 7.28
C ASN A 184 -7.65 9.94 7.94
N THR A 185 -8.41 10.93 8.39
CA THR A 185 -7.88 12.05 9.17
C THR A 185 -7.21 11.54 10.44
N VAL A 186 -7.91 10.68 11.20
CA VAL A 186 -7.34 10.08 12.43
C VAL A 186 -6.10 9.26 12.09
N TRP A 187 -6.15 8.47 11.01
CA TRP A 187 -5.00 7.69 10.56
C TRP A 187 -3.79 8.55 10.17
N TRP A 188 -4.01 9.66 9.45
CA TRP A 188 -2.95 10.59 9.06
C TRP A 188 -2.35 11.30 10.28
N LEU A 189 -3.16 11.66 11.28
CA LEU A 189 -2.67 12.21 12.55
C LEU A 189 -1.78 11.22 13.30
N VAL A 190 -2.09 9.92 13.27
CA VAL A 190 -1.23 8.87 13.83
C VAL A 190 0.10 8.78 13.09
N LEU A 191 0.12 9.01 11.77
CA LEU A 191 1.34 8.97 10.96
C LEU A 191 2.20 10.23 11.08
N LEU A 192 1.61 11.38 11.45
CA LEU A 192 2.28 12.68 11.45
C LEU A 192 3.54 12.71 12.34
N PRO A 193 3.55 12.18 13.57
CA PRO A 193 4.77 12.10 14.39
C PRO A 193 5.89 11.32 13.70
N PHE A 194 5.57 10.23 13.00
CA PHE A 194 6.58 9.45 12.28
C PHE A 194 7.16 10.25 11.12
N PHE A 195 6.33 10.93 10.33
CA PHE A 195 6.82 11.80 9.26
C PHE A 195 7.67 12.97 9.80
N ALA A 196 7.28 13.57 10.92
CA ALA A 196 8.05 14.63 11.57
C ALA A 196 9.44 14.13 12.02
N LEU A 197 9.50 12.96 12.66
CA LEU A 197 10.76 12.33 13.07
C LEU A 197 11.65 12.01 11.86
N LEU A 198 11.07 11.50 10.77
CA LEU A 198 11.81 11.24 9.52
C LEU A 198 12.34 12.53 8.89
N PHE A 199 11.57 13.61 8.93
CA PHE A 199 12.01 14.90 8.39
C PHE A 199 13.17 15.50 9.19
N ILE A 200 13.08 15.48 10.53
CA ILE A 200 14.11 16.01 11.42
C ILE A 200 15.39 15.16 11.37
N GLY A 201 15.26 13.84 11.42
CA GLY A 201 16.39 12.91 11.42
C GLY A 201 17.02 12.70 10.03
N GLY A 202 16.20 12.76 8.98
CA GLY A 202 16.60 12.46 7.61
C GLY A 202 17.52 13.49 6.95
N ALA A 203 17.51 14.74 7.44
CA ALA A 203 18.37 15.81 6.93
C ALA A 203 19.88 15.50 7.03
N LYS A 204 20.28 14.62 7.96
CA LYS A 204 21.68 14.27 8.20
C LYS A 204 22.12 12.97 7.51
N GLN A 205 21.19 12.10 7.10
CA GLN A 205 21.49 10.79 6.50
C GLN A 205 20.46 10.38 5.43
N PRO A 206 20.65 10.79 4.16
CA PRO A 206 19.69 10.51 3.08
C PRO A 206 19.45 9.01 2.83
N ALA A 207 20.46 8.15 3.03
CA ALA A 207 20.32 6.71 2.87
C ALA A 207 19.41 6.09 3.96
N ALA A 208 19.56 6.52 5.22
CA ALA A 208 18.70 6.08 6.32
C ALA A 208 17.26 6.55 6.12
N LEU A 209 17.07 7.80 5.64
CA LEU A 209 15.76 8.34 5.30
C LEU A 209 15.05 7.49 4.23
N LYS A 210 15.75 7.11 3.17
CA LYS A 210 15.18 6.26 2.11
C LYS A 210 14.69 4.92 2.66
N SER A 211 15.51 4.23 3.46
CA SER A 211 15.13 2.95 4.06
C SER A 211 13.95 3.10 5.03
N ALA A 212 13.93 4.16 5.83
CA ALA A 212 12.85 4.41 6.78
C ALA A 212 11.52 4.77 6.10
N LEU A 213 11.56 5.52 4.99
CA LEU A 213 10.37 5.78 4.15
C LEU A 213 9.80 4.49 3.54
N ILE A 214 10.68 3.59 3.08
CA ILE A 214 10.26 2.27 2.57
C ILE A 214 9.60 1.46 3.69
N ALA A 215 10.20 1.42 4.88
CA ALA A 215 9.62 0.72 6.03
C ALA A 215 8.24 1.30 6.42
N LEU A 216 8.13 2.63 6.48
CA LEU A 216 6.87 3.31 6.78
C LEU A 216 5.80 3.02 5.72
N PHE A 217 6.18 2.97 4.43
CA PHE A 217 5.27 2.57 3.36
C PHE A 217 4.70 1.16 3.59
N PHE A 218 5.53 0.19 4.00
CA PHE A 218 5.04 -1.16 4.34
C PHE A 218 4.08 -1.15 5.54
N VAL A 219 4.37 -0.35 6.57
CA VAL A 219 3.47 -0.17 7.72
C VAL A 219 2.13 0.39 7.27
N ILE A 220 2.14 1.42 6.42
CA ILE A 220 0.91 2.03 5.89
C ILE A 220 0.13 1.03 5.02
N ALA A 221 0.82 0.33 4.11
CA ALA A 221 0.20 -0.66 3.24
C ALA A 221 -0.41 -1.84 4.00
N TYR A 222 0.15 -2.19 5.16
CA TYR A 222 -0.37 -3.22 6.05
C TYR A 222 -1.60 -2.77 6.85
N PHE A 223 -1.51 -1.63 7.56
CA PHE A 223 -2.58 -1.20 8.48
C PHE A 223 -3.75 -0.52 7.77
N ALA A 224 -3.52 0.23 6.68
CA ALA A 224 -4.60 0.98 6.05
C ALA A 224 -5.74 0.08 5.52
N PRO A 225 -5.50 -1.08 4.88
CA PRO A 225 -6.56 -2.01 4.51
C PRO A 225 -7.35 -2.54 5.72
N ILE A 226 -6.65 -2.89 6.80
CA ILE A 226 -7.27 -3.39 8.04
C ILE A 226 -8.23 -2.34 8.61
N ILE A 227 -7.74 -1.11 8.82
CA ILE A 227 -8.51 0.01 9.36
C ILE A 227 -9.76 0.29 8.51
N ASN A 228 -9.61 0.33 7.18
CA ASN A 228 -10.72 0.60 6.27
C ASN A 228 -11.79 -0.51 6.30
N VAL A 229 -11.39 -1.78 6.42
CA VAL A 229 -12.34 -2.89 6.55
C VAL A 229 -13.06 -2.85 7.91
N PHE A 230 -12.35 -2.55 9.00
CA PHE A 230 -12.97 -2.35 10.33
C PHE A 230 -13.96 -1.19 10.33
N TYR A 231 -13.68 -0.11 9.60
CA TYR A 231 -14.63 0.99 9.44
C TYR A 231 -15.90 0.50 8.72
N LEU A 232 -15.76 -0.26 7.63
CA LEU A 232 -16.91 -0.78 6.89
C LEU A 232 -17.81 -1.74 7.69
N THR A 233 -17.28 -2.39 8.73
CA THR A 233 -18.05 -3.30 9.59
C THR A 233 -18.64 -2.58 10.80
N THR A 234 -17.87 -1.70 11.44
CA THR A 234 -18.28 -1.06 12.70
C THR A 234 -18.96 0.30 12.54
N ASN A 235 -18.74 1.00 11.41
CA ASN A 235 -19.14 2.39 11.16
C ASN A 235 -18.65 3.41 12.22
N LYS A 236 -17.62 3.09 13.03
CA LYS A 236 -17.11 3.96 14.10
C LYS A 236 -15.66 4.37 13.83
N MET A 237 -15.44 5.63 13.41
CA MET A 237 -14.14 6.14 12.93
C MET A 237 -12.97 5.90 13.90
N GLY A 238 -13.02 6.47 15.11
CA GLY A 238 -11.91 6.37 16.07
C GLY A 238 -11.67 4.95 16.60
N LYS A 239 -12.76 4.19 16.84
CA LYS A 239 -12.66 2.78 17.23
C LYS A 239 -12.03 1.93 16.13
N SER A 240 -12.29 2.24 14.85
CA SER A 240 -11.73 1.50 13.72
C SER A 240 -10.21 1.65 13.61
N VAL A 241 -9.67 2.84 13.88
CA VAL A 241 -8.21 3.06 13.87
C VAL A 241 -7.55 2.36 15.05
N ALA A 242 -8.00 2.64 16.28
CA ALA A 242 -7.39 2.08 17.48
C ALA A 242 -7.47 0.54 17.49
N HIS A 243 -8.64 0.00 17.19
CA HIS A 243 -8.84 -1.44 17.13
C HIS A 243 -8.15 -2.06 15.91
N GLY A 244 -8.14 -1.41 14.74
CA GLY A 244 -7.42 -1.88 13.56
C GLY A 244 -5.91 -2.00 13.79
N ILE A 245 -5.30 -1.05 14.50
CA ILE A 245 -3.88 -1.10 14.88
C ILE A 245 -3.65 -2.18 15.94
N GLY A 246 -4.37 -2.14 17.06
CA GLY A 246 -4.19 -3.08 18.16
C GLY A 246 -4.40 -4.53 17.72
N TRP A 247 -5.49 -4.79 16.98
CA TRP A 247 -5.77 -6.08 16.38
C TRP A 247 -4.72 -6.47 15.35
N GLY A 248 -4.33 -5.54 14.46
CA GLY A 248 -3.35 -5.80 13.40
C GLY A 248 -1.97 -6.18 13.93
N ILE A 249 -1.59 -5.68 15.11
CA ILE A 249 -0.37 -6.10 15.83
C ILE A 249 -0.58 -7.48 16.46
N ALA A 250 -1.65 -7.66 17.23
CA ALA A 250 -1.91 -8.90 17.99
C ALA A 250 -2.12 -10.13 17.10
N HIS A 251 -2.62 -9.93 15.88
CA HIS A 251 -3.03 -11.01 14.97
C HIS A 251 -2.29 -10.99 13.63
N CYS A 252 -1.09 -10.38 13.58
CA CYS A 252 -0.32 -10.29 12.34
C CYS A 252 -0.02 -11.65 11.70
N TYR A 253 0.17 -12.68 12.53
CA TYR A 253 0.39 -14.06 12.08
C TYR A 253 -0.76 -14.62 11.25
N LYS A 254 -2.00 -14.15 11.44
CA LYS A 254 -3.18 -14.58 10.65
C LYS A 254 -3.07 -14.16 9.19
N LEU A 255 -2.21 -13.18 8.87
CA LEU A 255 -1.99 -12.68 7.52
C LEU A 255 -0.76 -13.29 6.82
N PHE A 256 0.04 -14.13 7.49
CA PHE A 256 1.22 -14.74 6.86
C PHE A 256 0.88 -15.61 5.65
N VAL A 257 -0.14 -16.47 5.77
CA VAL A 257 -0.59 -17.34 4.67
C VAL A 257 -1.11 -16.53 3.47
N PRO A 258 -2.06 -15.59 3.62
CA PRO A 258 -2.49 -14.80 2.48
C PRO A 258 -1.35 -13.97 1.88
N TYR A 259 -0.45 -13.38 2.69
CA TYR A 259 0.70 -12.65 2.14
C TYR A 259 1.70 -13.56 1.40
N ALA A 260 1.87 -14.82 1.80
CA ALA A 260 2.68 -15.77 1.05
C ALA A 260 2.14 -15.96 -0.38
N TYR A 261 0.81 -16.11 -0.54
CA TYR A 261 0.19 -16.15 -1.87
C TYR A 261 0.37 -14.84 -2.66
N VAL A 262 0.28 -13.69 -1.99
CA VAL A 262 0.52 -12.38 -2.61
C VAL A 262 1.95 -12.27 -3.12
N CYS A 263 2.94 -12.70 -2.33
CA CYS A 263 4.34 -12.70 -2.72
C CYS A 263 4.59 -13.59 -3.95
N MET A 264 3.94 -14.76 -4.04
CA MET A 264 4.01 -15.59 -5.24
C MET A 264 3.50 -14.86 -6.49
N VAL A 265 2.28 -14.30 -6.40
CA VAL A 265 1.67 -13.58 -7.53
C VAL A 265 2.51 -12.36 -7.90
N TYR A 266 3.04 -11.64 -6.92
CA TYR A 266 3.95 -10.52 -7.13
C TYR A 266 5.20 -10.93 -7.92
N VAL A 267 5.80 -12.06 -7.58
CA VAL A 267 6.98 -12.56 -8.31
C VAL A 267 6.60 -12.91 -9.76
N VAL A 268 5.47 -13.57 -10.00
CA VAL A 268 4.98 -13.84 -11.37
C VAL A 268 4.79 -12.54 -12.15
N VAL A 269 4.10 -11.55 -11.57
CA VAL A 269 3.91 -10.22 -12.18
C VAL A 269 5.25 -9.53 -12.45
N THR A 270 6.23 -9.67 -11.56
CA THR A 270 7.58 -9.11 -11.73
C THR A 270 8.33 -9.72 -12.92
N TYR A 271 8.16 -11.01 -13.18
CA TYR A 271 8.75 -11.62 -14.37
C TYR A 271 8.03 -11.21 -15.66
N LEU A 272 6.70 -11.04 -15.62
CA LEU A 272 5.96 -10.46 -16.75
C LEU A 272 6.48 -9.04 -17.08
N PHE A 273 6.82 -8.23 -16.06
CA PHE A 273 7.45 -6.92 -16.27
C PHE A 273 8.80 -6.99 -16.98
N ARG A 274 9.62 -7.98 -16.63
CA ARG A 274 10.95 -8.14 -17.27
C ARG A 274 10.83 -8.48 -18.74
N ILE A 275 9.84 -9.27 -19.14
CA ILE A 275 9.59 -9.58 -20.55
C ILE A 275 9.20 -8.30 -21.32
N ALA A 276 8.43 -7.41 -20.69
CA ALA A 276 8.01 -6.14 -21.27
C ALA A 276 9.12 -5.06 -21.35
N GLN A 277 10.30 -5.28 -20.75
CA GLN A 277 11.44 -4.34 -20.82
C GLN A 277 12.01 -4.14 -22.23
N THR A 278 11.59 -4.96 -23.19
CA THR A 278 11.97 -4.87 -24.60
C THR A 278 11.28 -3.72 -25.35
N SER A 279 10.32 -3.03 -24.71
CA SER A 279 9.60 -1.89 -25.28
C SER A 279 10.34 -0.55 -25.08
N THR A 280 9.90 0.50 -25.77
CA THR A 280 10.42 1.86 -25.53
C THR A 280 10.20 2.28 -24.07
N GLN A 281 11.08 3.15 -23.56
CA GLN A 281 11.10 3.53 -22.14
C GLN A 281 9.74 4.08 -21.63
N THR A 282 9.06 4.89 -22.44
CA THR A 282 7.74 5.45 -22.12
C THR A 282 6.67 4.35 -22.02
N ILE A 283 6.65 3.42 -23.00
CA ILE A 283 5.69 2.31 -23.01
C ILE A 283 5.94 1.39 -21.82
N TYR A 284 7.21 1.13 -21.49
CA TYR A 284 7.60 0.34 -20.33
C TYR A 284 7.07 0.94 -19.01
N TYR A 285 7.23 2.24 -18.78
CA TYR A 285 6.69 2.88 -17.57
C TYR A 285 5.16 2.88 -17.50
N ALA A 286 4.49 3.08 -18.63
CA ALA A 286 3.03 2.99 -18.69
C ALA A 286 2.54 1.60 -18.28
N TRP A 287 3.17 0.53 -18.81
CA TRP A 287 2.87 -0.85 -18.42
C TRP A 287 3.10 -1.12 -16.93
N ILE A 288 4.21 -0.60 -16.37
CA ILE A 288 4.48 -0.69 -14.92
C ILE A 288 3.32 -0.13 -14.10
N ILE A 289 2.87 1.07 -14.44
CA ILE A 289 1.81 1.75 -13.70
C ILE A 289 0.49 0.97 -13.81
N ILE A 290 0.11 0.54 -15.01
CA ILE A 290 -1.14 -0.21 -15.26
C ILE A 290 -1.15 -1.52 -14.46
N LEU A 291 -0.10 -2.32 -14.57
CA LEU A 291 0.00 -3.60 -13.88
C LEU A 291 0.13 -3.43 -12.36
N ALA A 292 0.81 -2.38 -11.88
CA ALA A 292 0.85 -2.07 -10.45
C ALA A 292 -0.55 -1.72 -9.91
N ILE A 293 -1.31 -0.88 -10.61
CA ILE A 293 -2.69 -0.54 -10.26
C ILE A 293 -3.55 -1.81 -10.22
N LEU A 294 -3.50 -2.64 -11.27
CA LEU A 294 -4.24 -3.90 -11.34
C LEU A 294 -3.85 -4.85 -10.20
N PHE A 295 -2.55 -4.98 -9.91
CA PHE A 295 -2.04 -5.82 -8.82
C PHE A 295 -2.57 -5.35 -7.47
N PHE A 296 -2.48 -4.04 -7.15
CA PHE A 296 -3.00 -3.52 -5.89
C PHE A 296 -4.52 -3.62 -5.78
N SER A 297 -5.25 -3.50 -6.89
CA SER A 297 -6.71 -3.69 -6.93
C SER A 297 -7.10 -5.14 -6.69
N TRP A 298 -6.43 -6.07 -7.37
CA TRP A 298 -6.57 -7.50 -7.11
C TRP A 298 -6.22 -7.86 -5.67
N LEU A 299 -5.12 -7.33 -5.14
CA LEU A 299 -4.67 -7.56 -3.76
C LEU A 299 -5.76 -7.20 -2.74
N ARG A 300 -6.42 -6.05 -2.91
CA ARG A 300 -7.51 -5.63 -2.00
C ARG A 300 -8.72 -6.55 -2.09
N VAL A 301 -9.10 -6.97 -3.30
CA VAL A 301 -10.20 -7.93 -3.50
C VAL A 301 -9.86 -9.29 -2.88
N PHE A 302 -8.62 -9.75 -3.04
CA PHE A 302 -8.13 -11.00 -2.46
C PHE A 302 -8.09 -10.97 -0.93
N LEU A 303 -7.58 -9.88 -0.34
CA LEU A 303 -7.45 -9.77 1.13
C LEU A 303 -8.80 -9.49 1.82
N TYR A 304 -9.76 -8.88 1.13
CA TYR A 304 -11.01 -8.44 1.74
C TYR A 304 -11.79 -9.53 2.50
N PRO A 305 -12.03 -10.75 1.96
CA PRO A 305 -12.73 -11.80 2.71
C PRO A 305 -12.05 -12.14 4.03
N THR A 306 -10.72 -12.25 4.01
CA THR A 306 -9.91 -12.53 5.20
C THR A 306 -10.02 -11.36 6.18
N LEU A 307 -9.79 -10.12 5.75
CA LEU A 307 -9.90 -8.94 6.62
C LEU A 307 -11.32 -8.76 7.20
N LYS A 308 -12.36 -9.07 6.43
CA LYS A 308 -13.76 -8.97 6.85
C LYS A 308 -14.09 -9.98 7.95
N GLU A 309 -13.63 -11.21 7.80
CA GLU A 309 -13.79 -12.24 8.84
C GLU A 309 -13.09 -11.82 10.13
N LEU A 310 -11.85 -11.35 10.00
CA LEU A 310 -11.04 -10.88 11.13
C LEU A 310 -11.68 -9.68 11.85
N SER A 311 -12.40 -8.82 11.12
CA SER A 311 -13.09 -7.66 11.71
C SER A 311 -14.37 -7.97 12.48
N LYS A 312 -14.78 -9.25 12.54
CA LYS A 312 -15.96 -9.71 13.29
C LYS A 312 -15.59 -10.38 14.62
N GLU A 313 -14.32 -10.70 14.82
CA GLU A 313 -13.77 -11.24 16.08
C GLU A 313 -13.59 -10.11 17.10
#